data_AF-A0A7J2IV15-F1
#
_entry.id   AF-A0A7J2IV15-F1
#
_cell.length_a   1.000
_cell.length_b   1.000
_cell.length_c   1.000
_cell.angle_alpha   90.00
_cell.angle_beta   90.00
_cell.angle_gamma   90.00
#
_symmetry.space_group_name_H-M   'P 1'
#
loop_
_entity.id
_entity.type
_entity.pdbx_description
1 polymer ?
#
loop_
_entity_poly.entity_id
_entity_poly.type
_entity_poly.pdbx_seq_one_letter_code
_entity_poly.pdbx_strand_id
1 'polypeptide(L)'
;MSSGLDYEAEKLLARLSECEEAFRALKEAAVSCSEVLKSGRGREEALSMLSSFLEALGKFIHELSHLSLSASTILAKLEKAEEG
;
A
#
# COMPACT_ATOMS: atom_id res chain seq x y z
N MET A 1 -16.15 12.57 -22.82
CA MET A 1 -15.43 12.97 -21.60
C MET A 1 -15.78 12.09 -20.38
N SER A 2 -17.01 11.57 -20.22
CA SER A 2 -17.35 10.71 -19.07
C SER A 2 -16.55 9.39 -19.02
N SER A 3 -16.33 8.74 -20.16
CA SER A 3 -15.63 7.45 -20.23
C SER A 3 -14.18 7.47 -19.74
N GLY A 4 -13.54 8.64 -19.69
CA GLY A 4 -12.18 8.79 -19.17
C GLY A 4 -12.15 8.87 -17.65
N LEU A 5 -13.11 9.55 -17.03
CA LEU A 5 -13.18 9.68 -15.57
C LEU A 5 -13.72 8.39 -14.93
N ASP A 6 -14.64 7.70 -15.60
CA ASP A 6 -15.13 6.39 -15.15
C ASP A 6 -13.97 5.38 -15.05
N TYR A 7 -13.12 5.31 -16.09
CA TYR A 7 -11.93 4.46 -16.08
C TYR A 7 -10.95 4.82 -14.96
N GLU A 8 -10.69 6.11 -14.74
CA GLU A 8 -9.79 6.55 -13.68
C GLU A 8 -10.36 6.29 -12.27
N ALA A 9 -11.69 6.40 -12.10
CA ALA A 9 -12.35 6.06 -10.85
C ALA A 9 -12.24 4.55 -10.54
N GLU A 10 -12.48 3.69 -11.54
CA GLU A 10 -12.29 2.24 -11.40
C GLU A 10 -10.83 1.89 -11.05
N LYS A 11 -9.88 2.52 -11.75
CA LYS A 11 -8.45 2.34 -11.48
C LYS A 11 -8.07 2.78 -10.06
N LEU A 12 -8.59 3.91 -9.59
CA LEU A 12 -8.34 4.40 -8.24
C LEU A 12 -8.84 3.41 -7.19
N LEU A 13 -10.04 2.84 -7.37
CA LEU A 13 -10.59 1.83 -6.49
C LEU A 13 -9.77 0.53 -6.52
N ALA A 14 -9.30 0.10 -7.69
CA ALA A 14 -8.43 -1.07 -7.79
C ALA A 14 -7.11 -0.87 -7.03
N ARG A 15 -6.46 0.29 -7.19
CA ARG A 15 -5.24 0.65 -6.45
C ARG A 15 -5.48 0.76 -4.94
N LEU A 16 -6.64 1.26 -4.53
CA LEU A 16 -7.01 1.29 -3.11
C LEU A 16 -7.13 -0.12 -2.54
N SER A 17 -7.80 -1.03 -3.25
CA SER A 17 -7.93 -2.43 -2.84
C SER A 17 -6.56 -3.12 -2.69
N GLU A 18 -5.65 -2.94 -3.64
CA GLU A 18 -4.29 -3.48 -3.56
C GLU A 18 -3.51 -2.90 -2.36
N CYS A 19 -3.66 -1.60 -2.09
CA CYS A 19 -3.06 -0.93 -0.93
C CYS A 19 -3.64 -1.46 0.39
N GLU A 20 -4.95 -1.70 0.47
CA GLU A 20 -5.60 -2.28 1.64
C GLU A 20 -5.12 -3.72 1.92
N GLU A 21 -4.95 -4.53 0.88
CA GLU A 21 -4.39 -5.89 0.99
C GLU A 21 -2.94 -5.86 1.50
N ALA A 22 -2.10 -4.98 0.94
CA ALA A 22 -0.73 -4.80 1.40
C ALA A 22 -0.66 -4.31 2.85
N PHE A 23 -1.55 -3.41 3.26
CA PHE A 23 -1.65 -2.95 4.64
C PHE A 23 -2.09 -4.06 5.60
N ARG A 24 -3.01 -4.94 5.17
CA ARG A 24 -3.42 -6.11 5.96
C ARG A 24 -2.26 -7.06 6.20
N ALA A 25 -1.49 -7.39 5.15
CA ALA A 25 -0.30 -8.22 5.27
C ALA A 25 0.77 -7.58 6.19
N LEU A 26 0.98 -6.27 6.09
CA LEU A 26 1.85 -5.53 7.00
C LEU A 26 1.40 -5.64 8.47
N LYS A 27 0.09 -5.49 8.71
CA LYS A 27 -0.49 -5.61 10.05
C LYS A 27 -0.29 -7.01 10.63
N GLU A 28 -0.52 -8.05 9.82
CA GLU A 28 -0.28 -9.45 10.22
C GLU A 28 1.20 -9.68 10.57
N ALA A 29 2.13 -9.24 9.72
CA ALA A 29 3.56 -9.34 9.97
C ALA A 29 3.99 -8.59 11.26
N ALA A 30 3.40 -7.42 11.51
CA ALA A 30 3.66 -6.64 12.72
C ALA A 30 3.18 -7.35 13.99
N VAL A 31 2.03 -8.02 13.95
CA VAL A 31 1.50 -8.82 15.06
C VAL A 31 2.44 -9.98 15.35
N SER A 32 2.78 -10.79 14.35
CA SER A 32 3.69 -11.93 14.52
C SER A 32 5.07 -11.50 15.03
N CYS A 33 5.61 -10.40 14.49
CA CYS A 33 6.88 -9.84 14.97
C CYS A 33 6.77 -9.39 16.43
N SER A 34 5.66 -8.77 16.84
CA SER A 34 5.45 -8.36 18.24
C SER A 34 5.41 -9.55 19.19
N GLU A 35 4.73 -10.63 18.80
CA GLU A 35 4.64 -11.86 19.59
C GLU A 35 6.00 -12.50 19.81
N VAL A 36 6.79 -12.64 18.74
CA VAL A 36 8.15 -13.20 18.83
C VAL A 36 9.03 -12.34 19.73
N LEU A 37 9.05 -11.02 19.53
CA LEU A 37 9.83 -10.10 20.36
C LEU A 37 9.45 -10.16 21.85
N LYS A 38 8.15 -10.28 22.16
CA LYS A 38 7.66 -10.40 23.54
C LYS A 38 7.96 -11.76 24.17
N SER A 39 7.96 -12.82 23.37
CA SER A 39 8.16 -14.18 23.85
C SER A 39 9.61 -14.48 24.27
N GLY A 40 10.57 -13.62 23.89
CA GLY A 40 12.00 -13.87 24.15
C GLY A 40 12.55 -15.07 23.37
N ARG A 41 11.81 -15.58 22.39
CA ARG A 41 12.29 -16.57 21.43
C ARG A 41 13.53 -16.01 20.73
N GLY A 42 14.55 -16.85 20.57
CA GLY A 42 15.94 -16.45 20.38
C GLY A 42 16.19 -15.44 19.24
N ARG A 43 17.36 -14.80 19.30
CA ARG A 43 17.80 -13.73 18.39
C ARG A 43 17.54 -14.00 16.90
N GLU A 44 17.73 -15.23 16.44
CA GLU A 44 17.58 -15.61 15.03
C GLU A 44 16.12 -15.56 14.55
N GLU A 45 15.18 -16.03 15.36
CA GLU A 45 13.74 -15.96 15.07
C GLU A 45 13.27 -14.50 15.04
N ALA A 46 13.74 -13.69 15.98
CA ALA A 46 13.46 -12.25 16.00
C ALA A 46 14.00 -11.52 14.75
N LEU A 47 15.22 -11.85 14.30
CA LEU A 47 15.79 -11.29 13.08
C LEU A 47 14.98 -11.69 11.84
N SER A 48 14.62 -12.97 11.72
CA SER A 48 13.80 -13.45 10.59
C SER A 48 12.44 -12.74 10.54
N MET A 49 11.78 -12.55 11.68
CA MET A 49 10.49 -11.83 11.74
C MET A 49 10.61 -10.35 11.43
N LEU A 50 11.67 -9.69 11.89
CA LEU A 50 11.94 -8.30 11.52
C LEU A 50 12.18 -8.17 10.01
N SER A 51 12.90 -9.11 9.39
CA SER A 51 13.08 -9.14 7.94
C SER A 51 11.75 -9.28 7.21
N SER A 52 10.89 -10.22 7.60
CA SER A 52 9.55 -10.38 6.99
C SER A 52 8.66 -9.15 7.17
N PHE A 53 8.73 -8.50 8.34
CA PHE A 53 8.03 -7.24 8.58
C PHE A 53 8.51 -6.13 7.64
N LEU A 54 9.84 -5.98 7.46
CA LEU A 54 10.41 -4.98 6.56
C LEU A 54 10.03 -5.24 5.10
N GLU A 55 9.97 -6.50 4.66
CA GLU A 55 9.48 -6.85 3.33
C GLU A 55 8.01 -6.46 3.12
N ALA A 56 7.15 -6.77 4.10
CA ALA A 56 5.74 -6.38 4.06
C ALA A 56 5.58 -4.84 4.06
N LEU A 57 6.39 -4.13 4.85
CA LEU A 57 6.41 -2.67 4.87
C LEU A 57 6.83 -2.09 3.52
N GLY A 58 7.85 -2.66 2.89
CA GLY A 58 8.28 -2.25 1.54
C GLY A 58 7.17 -2.42 0.50
N LYS A 59 6.43 -3.54 0.54
CA LYS A 59 5.27 -3.77 -0.34
C LYS A 59 4.16 -2.74 -0.10
N PHE A 60 3.82 -2.47 1.16
CA PHE A 60 2.82 -1.44 1.48
C PHE A 60 3.23 -0.06 0.95
N ILE A 61 4.48 0.34 1.14
CA ILE A 61 5.01 1.62 0.62
C ILE A 61 4.89 1.66 -0.91
N HIS A 62 5.19 0.56 -1.59
CA HIS A 62 5.05 0.44 -3.04
C HIS A 62 3.60 0.69 -3.48
N GLU A 63 2.62 -0.02 -2.91
CA GLU A 63 1.21 0.15 -3.29
C GLU A 63 0.67 1.53 -2.94
N LEU A 64 1.06 2.08 -1.78
CA LEU A 64 0.71 3.43 -1.38
C LEU A 64 1.23 4.48 -2.38
N SER A 65 2.42 4.27 -2.93
CA SER A 65 2.99 5.15 -3.97
C SER A 65 2.16 5.12 -5.26
N HIS A 66 1.68 3.94 -5.68
CA HIS A 66 0.81 3.82 -6.86
C HIS A 66 -0.55 4.46 -6.66
N LEU A 67 -1.12 4.32 -5.47
CA LEU A 67 -2.37 4.96 -5.10
C LEU A 67 -2.25 6.49 -5.15
N SER A 68 -1.19 7.02 -4.51
CA SER A 68 -0.88 8.46 -4.53
C SER A 68 -0.65 9.01 -5.94
N LEU A 69 0.10 8.27 -6.77
CA LEU A 69 0.35 8.64 -8.16
C LEU A 69 -0.94 8.64 -8.99
N SER A 70 -1.83 7.67 -8.77
CA SER A 70 -3.12 7.58 -9.45
C SER A 70 -3.99 8.79 -9.11
N ALA A 71 -4.13 9.13 -7.82
CA ALA A 71 -4.87 10.32 -7.40
C ALA A 71 -4.29 11.61 -7.99
N SER A 72 -2.97 11.79 -7.93
CA SER A 72 -2.28 12.96 -8.50
C SER A 72 -2.49 13.10 -10.01
N THR A 73 -2.48 11.97 -10.74
CA THR A 73 -2.71 11.96 -12.19
C THR A 73 -4.13 12.36 -12.54
N ILE A 74 -5.11 11.92 -11.76
CA ILE A 74 -6.53 12.27 -11.93
C ILE A 74 -6.73 13.76 -11.72
N LEU A 75 -6.17 14.31 -10.63
CA LEU A 75 -6.24 15.74 -10.34
C LEU A 75 -5.67 16.58 -11.49
N ALA A 76 -4.46 16.24 -11.96
CA ALA A 76 -3.82 16.95 -13.07
C ALA A 76 -4.61 16.86 -14.39
N LYS A 77 -5.36 15.77 -14.62
CA LYS A 77 -6.25 15.63 -15.78
C LYS A 77 -7.47 16.54 -15.67
N LEU A 78 -8.04 16.68 -14.47
CA LEU A 78 -9.17 17.55 -14.22
C LEU A 78 -8.79 19.02 -14.39
N GLU A 79 -7.67 19.45 -13.80
CA GLU A 79 -7.17 20.83 -13.93
C GLU A 79 -6.96 21.22 -15.40
N LYS A 80 -6.34 20.35 -16.20
CA LYS A 80 -6.12 20.60 -17.64
C LYS A 80 -7.41 20.62 -18.47
N ALA A 81 -8.48 19.96 -18.02
CA ALA A 81 -9.76 19.97 -18.70
C ALA A 81 -10.56 21.25 -18.46
N GLU A 82 -10.24 22.02 -17.41
CA GLU A 82 -10.86 23.32 -17.11
C GLU A 82 -10.16 24.50 -17.83
N GLU A 83 -8.91 24.31 -18.30
CA GLU A 83 -8.11 25.32 -18.99
C GLU A 83 -8.36 25.42 -20.51
N GLY A 84 -9.10 24.48 -21.11
CA GLY A 84 -9.36 24.38 -22.56
C GLY A 84 -10.82 24.56 -22.94
#